data_AF-A0AAU0T5C7-F1
#
_entry.id   AF-A0AAU0T5C7-F1
#
_cell.length_a   1.000
_cell.length_b   1.000
_cell.length_c   1.000
_cell.angle_alpha   90.00
_cell.angle_beta   90.00
_cell.angle_gamma   90.00
#
_symmetry.space_group_name_H-M   'P 1'
#
loop_
_entity.id
_entity.type
_entity.pdbx_description
1 polymer ?
#
loop_
_entity_poly.entity_id
_entity_poly.type
_entity_poly.pdbx_seq_one_letter_code
_entity_poly.pdbx_strand_id
1 'polypeptide(L)'
;MLAPKAFLDALSGHASRLFNGETPVPRTEFESQFKILLQSGFSKLDLVSREEFDSQMTVLARTRARLEALEAKVAEMEARLAPPAE
;
A
#
# COMPACT_ATOMS: atom_id res chain seq x y z
N MET A 1 -11.53 6.04 3.65
CA MET A 1 -10.28 5.88 2.86
C MET A 1 -10.27 6.94 1.78
N LEU A 2 -9.29 7.83 1.78
CA LEU A 2 -9.10 8.77 0.67
C LEU A 2 -8.56 7.96 -0.52
N ALA A 3 -9.28 7.97 -1.64
CA ALA A 3 -8.77 7.42 -2.88
C ALA A 3 -7.53 8.24 -3.29
N PRO A 4 -6.41 7.62 -3.70
CA PRO A 4 -5.18 8.30 -4.10
C PRO A 4 -5.40 9.46 -5.08
N LYS A 5 -6.43 9.36 -5.91
CA LYS A 5 -6.84 10.37 -6.88
C LYS A 5 -7.22 11.72 -6.26
N ALA A 6 -7.97 11.74 -5.15
CA ALA A 6 -8.39 12.98 -4.50
C ALA A 6 -7.20 13.78 -3.92
N PHE A 7 -6.16 13.08 -3.48
CA PHE A 7 -4.90 13.70 -3.05
C PHE A 7 -4.12 14.29 -4.23
N LEU A 8 -4.01 13.53 -5.33
CA LEU A 8 -3.34 14.00 -6.56
C LEU A 8 -4.03 15.22 -7.16
N ASP A 9 -5.37 15.25 -7.15
CA ASP A 9 -6.16 16.39 -7.62
C ASP A 9 -5.92 17.62 -6.72
N ALA A 10 -5.86 17.45 -5.40
CA ALA A 10 -5.55 18.53 -4.46
C ALA A 10 -4.12 19.08 -4.61
N LEU A 11 -3.14 18.20 -4.86
CA LEU A 11 -1.76 18.58 -5.20
C LEU A 11 -1.71 19.36 -6.51
N SER A 12 -2.36 18.86 -7.57
CA SER A 12 -2.41 19.51 -8.89
C SER A 12 -3.04 20.90 -8.81
N GLY A 13 -4.13 21.05 -8.04
CA GLY A 13 -4.78 22.33 -7.79
C GLY A 13 -3.92 23.31 -6.99
N HIS A 14 -3.05 22.84 -6.08
CA HIS A 14 -2.07 23.69 -5.40
C HIS A 14 -0.92 24.10 -6.32
N ALA A 15 -0.37 23.15 -7.08
CA ALA A 15 0.70 23.40 -8.05
C ALA A 15 0.26 24.42 -9.10
N SER A 16 -0.94 24.26 -9.67
CA SER A 16 -1.48 25.16 -10.69
C SER A 16 -1.64 26.60 -10.19
N ARG A 17 -2.05 26.79 -8.92
CA ARG A 17 -2.16 28.11 -8.29
C ARG A 17 -0.79 28.77 -8.07
N LEU A 18 0.23 27.96 -7.78
CA LEU A 18 1.60 28.44 -7.59
C LEU A 18 2.29 28.78 -8.92
N PHE A 19 2.03 28.06 -10.00
CA PHE A 19 2.59 28.35 -11.32
C PHE A 19 1.88 29.49 -12.06
N ASN A 20 0.60 29.76 -11.76
CA ASN A 20 -0.19 30.82 -12.39
C ASN A 20 -0.26 32.13 -11.57
N GLY A 21 0.39 32.20 -10.40
CA GLY A 21 0.40 33.39 -9.55
C GLY A 21 1.44 34.43 -9.98
N GLU A 22 1.03 35.69 -10.11
CA GLU A 22 1.86 36.82 -10.59
C GLU A 22 2.98 37.28 -9.62
N THR A 23 3.20 36.60 -8.49
CA THR A 23 4.20 36.97 -7.48
C THR A 23 5.25 35.86 -7.26
N PRO A 24 6.55 36.17 -7.41
CA PRO A 24 7.61 35.19 -7.20
C PRO A 24 7.72 34.84 -5.71
N VAL A 25 7.19 33.67 -5.33
CA VAL A 25 7.33 33.13 -3.97
C VAL A 25 8.80 32.76 -3.71
N PRO A 26 9.41 33.16 -2.59
CA PRO A 26 10.77 32.76 -2.23
C PRO A 26 10.90 31.22 -2.19
N ARG A 27 11.99 30.68 -2.75
CA ARG A 27 12.22 29.22 -2.85
C ARG A 27 12.11 28.48 -1.51
N THR A 28 12.56 29.11 -0.43
CA THR A 28 12.51 28.54 0.93
C THR A 28 11.09 28.42 1.46
N GLU A 29 10.23 29.40 1.17
CA GLU A 29 8.83 29.39 1.58
C GLU A 29 8.04 28.33 0.80
N PHE A 30 8.36 28.19 -0.51
CA PHE A 30 7.86 27.11 -1.36
C PHE A 30 8.20 25.72 -0.80
N GLU A 31 9.46 25.45 -0.47
CA GLU A 31 9.87 24.15 0.08
C GLU A 31 9.13 23.80 1.37
N SER A 32 8.92 24.79 2.24
CA SER A 32 8.19 24.60 3.50
C SER A 32 6.71 24.26 3.27
N GLN A 33 6.02 25.02 2.40
CA GLN A 33 4.61 24.81 2.11
C GLN A 33 4.39 23.46 1.40
N PHE A 34 5.27 23.12 0.46
CA PHE A 34 5.23 21.84 -0.24
C PHE A 34 5.43 20.66 0.73
N LYS A 35 6.38 20.77 1.66
CA LYS A 35 6.62 19.75 2.69
C LYS A 35 5.40 19.55 3.59
N ILE A 36 4.75 20.63 4.03
CA ILE A 36 3.54 20.56 4.86
C ILE A 36 2.38 19.90 4.10
N LEU A 37 2.20 20.22 2.81
CA LEU A 37 1.19 19.60 1.96
C LEU A 37 1.42 18.10 1.79
N LEU A 38 2.67 17.69 1.52
CA LEU A 38 3.03 16.27 1.42
C LEU A 38 2.81 15.54 2.75
N GLN A 39 3.24 16.13 3.87
CA GLN A 39 3.03 15.54 5.20
C GLN A 39 1.53 15.39 5.51
N SER A 40 0.73 16.44 5.29
CA SER A 40 -0.73 16.38 5.47
C SER A 40 -1.39 15.35 4.55
N GLY A 41 -0.88 15.21 3.32
CA GLY A 41 -1.33 14.20 2.36
C GLY A 41 -1.03 12.78 2.82
N PHE A 42 0.21 12.51 3.19
CA PHE A 42 0.66 11.20 3.65
C PHE A 42 -0.02 10.79 4.97
N SER A 43 -0.27 11.71 5.90
CA SER A 43 -1.04 11.42 7.13
C SER A 43 -2.50 11.05 6.86
N LYS A 44 -3.04 11.39 5.69
CA LYS A 44 -4.40 11.04 5.28
C LYS A 44 -4.48 9.73 4.48
N LEU A 45 -3.33 9.14 4.16
CA LEU A 45 -3.20 7.85 3.49
C LEU A 45 -2.84 6.79 4.53
N ASP A 46 -3.37 5.57 4.35
CA ASP A 46 -3.04 4.42 5.18
C ASP A 46 -1.72 3.82 4.70
N LEU A 47 -0.61 4.51 4.99
CA LEU A 47 0.73 4.15 4.54
C LEU A 47 1.43 3.33 5.62
N VAL A 48 2.08 2.26 5.16
CA VAL A 48 3.06 1.52 5.96
C VAL A 48 4.45 1.79 5.40
N SER A 49 5.48 1.60 6.22
CA SER A 49 6.85 1.66 5.73
C SER A 49 7.12 0.54 4.72
N ARG A 50 8.11 0.77 3.85
CA ARG A 50 8.51 -0.25 2.88
C ARG A 50 8.98 -1.54 3.56
N GLU A 51 9.68 -1.40 4.68
CA GLU A 51 10.19 -2.53 5.48
C GLU A 51 9.06 -3.35 6.10
N GLU A 52 8.02 -2.70 6.65
CA GLU A 52 6.83 -3.38 7.16
C GLU A 52 6.11 -4.12 6.04
N PHE A 53 5.95 -3.49 4.87
CA PHE A 53 5.35 -4.14 3.71
C PHE A 53 6.12 -5.40 3.29
N ASP A 54 7.44 -5.30 3.12
CA ASP A 54 8.28 -6.43 2.72
C ASP A 54 8.28 -7.55 3.79
N SER A 55 8.22 -7.18 5.07
CA SER A 55 8.06 -8.13 6.19
C SER A 55 6.73 -8.89 6.11
N GLN A 56 5.62 -8.19 5.85
CA GLN A 56 4.30 -8.83 5.70
C GLN A 56 4.23 -9.73 4.46
N MET A 57 4.87 -9.34 3.35
CA MET A 57 4.99 -10.18 2.16
C MET A 57 5.70 -11.51 2.46
N THR A 58 6.75 -11.46 3.28
CA THR A 58 7.48 -12.67 3.70
C THR A 58 6.61 -13.59 4.56
N VAL A 59 5.87 -13.02 5.52
CA VAL A 59 4.92 -13.77 6.36
C VAL A 59 3.83 -14.42 5.50
N LEU A 60 3.29 -13.69 4.53
CA LEU A 60 2.28 -14.19 3.61
C LEU A 60 2.81 -15.36 2.77
N ALA A 61 4.00 -15.23 2.20
CA ALA A 61 4.64 -16.30 1.42
C ALA A 61 4.82 -17.58 2.25
N ARG A 62 5.32 -17.45 3.49
CA ARG A 62 5.48 -18.59 4.41
C ARG A 62 4.14 -19.22 4.76
N THR A 63 3.11 -18.42 4.94
CA THR A 63 1.76 -18.91 5.29
C THR A 63 1.15 -19.68 4.13
N ARG A 64 1.30 -19.20 2.88
CA ARG A 64 0.86 -19.94 1.68
C ARG A 64 1.56 -21.28 1.55
N ALA A 65 2.89 -21.32 1.66
CA ALA A 65 3.63 -22.57 1.59
C ALA A 65 3.19 -23.59 2.66
N ARG A 66 2.89 -23.11 3.88
CA ARG A 66 2.36 -23.96 4.96
C ARG A 66 0.95 -24.45 4.68
N LEU A 67 0.10 -23.60 4.10
CA LEU A 67 -1.26 -23.95 3.72
C LEU A 67 -1.26 -25.05 2.66
N GLU A 68 -0.49 -24.87 1.57
CA GLU A 68 -0.34 -25.86 0.51
C GLU A 68 0.15 -27.21 1.05
N ALA A 69 1.12 -27.20 1.98
CA ALA A 69 1.62 -28.42 2.61
C ALA A 69 0.55 -29.12 3.50
N LEU A 70 -0.31 -28.35 4.16
CA LEU A 70 -1.42 -28.92 4.96
C LEU A 70 -2.52 -29.47 4.06
N GLU A 71 -2.87 -28.76 3.00
CA GLU A 71 -3.84 -29.22 1.99
C GLU A 71 -3.39 -30.54 1.36
N ALA A 72 -2.11 -30.66 1.00
CA ALA A 72 -1.55 -31.91 0.49
C ALA A 72 -1.65 -33.07 1.49
N LYS A 73 -1.37 -32.82 2.77
CA LYS A 73 -1.50 -33.83 3.83
C LYS A 73 -2.94 -34.26 4.03
N VAL A 74 -3.88 -33.32 3.99
CA VAL A 74 -5.32 -33.63 4.10
C VAL A 74 -5.75 -34.49 2.92
N ALA A 75 -5.38 -34.13 1.69
CA ALA A 75 -5.69 -34.93 0.51
C ALA A 75 -5.11 -36.35 0.58
N GLU A 76 -3.88 -36.52 1.10
CA GLU A 76 -3.29 -37.85 1.32
C GLU A 76 -4.11 -38.67 2.34
N MET A 77 -4.52 -38.05 3.44
CA MET A 77 -5.35 -38.72 4.46
C MET A 77 -6.72 -39.10 3.91
N GLU A 78 -7.36 -38.20 3.15
CA GLU A 78 -8.65 -38.46 2.50
C GLU A 78 -8.54 -39.62 1.50
N ALA A 79 -7.49 -39.67 0.70
CA ALA A 79 -7.25 -40.76 -0.25
C ALA A 79 -7.04 -42.12 0.45
N ARG A 80 -6.41 -42.14 1.63
CA ARG A 80 -6.22 -43.36 2.43
C ARG A 80 -7.49 -43.84 3.13
N LEU A 81 -8.43 -42.93 3.40
CA LEU A 81 -9.69 -43.23 4.07
C LEU A 81 -10.82 -43.54 3.07
N ALA A 82 -10.63 -43.26 1.78
CA ALA A 82 -11.59 -43.61 0.75
C ALA A 82 -11.77 -45.15 0.70
N PRO A 83 -13.01 -45.67 0.84
CA PRO A 83 -13.26 -47.09 0.70
C PRO A 83 -12.90 -47.54 -0.72
N PRO A 84 -12.44 -48.79 -0.92
CA PRO A 84 -12.20 -49.30 -2.25
C PRO A 84 -13.50 -49.21 -3.05
N ALA A 85 -13.45 -48.59 -4.23
CA ALA A 85 -14.57 -48.59 -5.16
C ALA A 85 -14.83 -50.05 -5.58
N GLU A 86 -16.02 -50.56 -5.26
CA GLU A 86 -16.54 -51.81 -5.83
C GLU A 86 -16.75 -51.70 -7.34
#